data_AF-A0A350WS51-F1
#
_entry.id   AF-A0A350WS51-F1
#
_cell.length_a   1.000
_cell.length_b   1.000
_cell.length_c   1.000
_cell.angle_alpha   90.00
_cell.angle_beta   90.00
_cell.angle_gamma   90.00
#
_symmetry.space_group_name_H-M   'P 1'
#
loop_
_entity.id
_entity.type
_entity.pdbx_description
1 polymer ?
#
loop_
_entity_poly.entity_id
_entity_poly.type
_entity_poly.pdbx_seq_one_letter_code
_entity_poly.pdbx_strand_id
1 'polypeptide(L)'
;MELSKLLAYVNWERPVRGSDVEAVCIVTSQQSVFDFVDALSQGNAQRAQKLLHRLLENEDPFSLWGMVVRQFRLLIQAREILDGRGNKDDVARALSVHPFVAEKTTGQANRFSMEALEGIYHRLLQIDEQVKTSQITLDLALDTLVVELAR
;
A
#
# COMPACT_ATOMS: atom_id res chain seq x y z
N MET A 1 14.69 7.65 15.43
CA MET A 1 14.15 6.32 15.79
C MET A 1 14.75 5.21 14.92
N GLU A 2 14.81 5.39 13.60
CA GLU A 2 15.39 4.38 12.68
C GLU A 2 16.93 4.28 12.72
N LEU A 3 17.64 5.39 12.93
CA LEU A 3 19.11 5.39 13.08
C LEU A 3 19.58 4.56 14.29
N SER A 4 18.82 4.59 15.38
CA SER A 4 19.15 3.88 16.63
C SER A 4 19.00 2.36 16.48
N LYS A 5 18.03 1.89 15.70
CA LYS A 5 17.87 0.46 15.38
C LYS A 5 19.02 -0.05 14.51
N LEU A 6 19.43 0.75 13.53
CA LEU A 6 20.55 0.43 12.64
C LEU A 6 21.85 0.25 13.41
N LEU A 7 22.13 1.17 14.34
CA LEU A 7 23.32 1.13 15.18
C LEU A 7 23.30 -0.06 16.16
N ALA A 8 22.13 -0.41 16.70
CA ALA A 8 21.96 -1.59 17.52
C ALA A 8 22.14 -2.90 16.73
N TYR A 9 21.66 -2.95 15.48
CA TYR A 9 21.77 -4.14 14.62
C TYR A 9 23.22 -4.44 14.18
N VAL A 10 24.01 -3.40 13.89
CA VAL A 10 25.44 -3.57 13.55
C VAL A 10 26.35 -3.64 14.79
N ASN A 11 25.76 -3.71 15.99
CA ASN A 11 26.43 -3.74 17.29
C ASN A 11 27.51 -2.66 17.45
N TRP A 12 27.35 -1.51 16.77
CA TRP A 12 28.33 -0.42 16.69
C TRP A 12 29.74 -0.82 16.17
N GLU A 13 29.93 -2.05 15.69
CA GLU A 13 31.25 -2.60 15.36
C GLU A 13 31.67 -2.35 13.92
N ARG A 14 30.75 -1.98 13.01
CA ARG A 14 31.06 -1.76 11.59
C ARG A 14 30.24 -0.63 10.95
N PRO A 15 30.77 0.02 9.88
CA PRO A 15 30.01 0.97 9.08
C PRO A 15 28.75 0.33 8.50
N VAL A 16 27.61 1.02 8.62
CA VAL A 16 26.31 0.60 8.09
C VAL A 16 26.38 0.51 6.56
N ARG A 17 26.13 -0.68 6.01
CA ARG A 17 26.09 -0.94 4.56
C ARG A 17 24.65 -0.85 4.05
N GLY A 18 24.46 -0.71 2.73
CA GLY A 18 23.11 -0.70 2.12
C GLY A 18 22.27 -1.94 2.48
N SER A 19 22.91 -3.11 2.62
CA SER A 19 22.26 -4.35 3.09
C SER A 19 21.81 -4.30 4.55
N ASP A 20 22.45 -3.47 5.40
CA ASP A 20 22.05 -3.27 6.79
C ASP A 20 20.87 -2.27 6.88
N VAL A 21 20.78 -1.34 5.92
CA VAL A 21 19.60 -0.49 5.71
C VAL A 21 18.41 -1.35 5.28
N GLU A 22 18.57 -2.29 4.35
CA GLU A 22 17.49 -3.22 3.97
C GLU A 22 17.09 -4.19 5.09
N ALA A 23 18.02 -4.57 5.97
CA ALA A 23 17.76 -5.48 7.08
C ALA A 23 17.06 -4.80 8.27
N VAL A 24 17.22 -3.48 8.44
CA VAL A 24 16.75 -2.74 9.63
C VAL A 24 15.72 -1.68 9.31
N CYS A 25 15.81 -1.03 8.15
CA CYS A 25 14.69 -0.30 7.60
C CYS A 25 13.72 -1.35 7.09
N ILE A 26 12.76 -1.69 7.94
CA ILE A 26 11.39 -1.52 7.48
C ILE A 26 11.15 -2.26 6.13
N VAL A 27 11.17 -3.59 6.18
CA VAL A 27 10.13 -4.34 5.45
C VAL A 27 8.81 -4.06 6.19
N THR A 28 8.43 -2.78 6.36
CA THR A 28 7.19 -2.42 7.08
C THR A 28 6.07 -2.74 6.16
N SER A 29 5.05 -3.41 6.65
CA SER A 29 3.63 -3.08 6.40
C SER A 29 3.33 -2.27 5.14
N GLN A 30 3.80 -1.03 5.01
CA GLN A 30 3.66 -0.22 3.79
C GLN A 30 4.24 -0.85 2.50
N GLN A 31 5.42 -1.48 2.54
CA GLN A 31 5.97 -2.25 1.41
C GLN A 31 5.09 -3.45 1.08
N SER A 32 4.66 -4.17 2.11
CA SER A 32 3.73 -5.29 1.96
C SER A 32 2.38 -4.85 1.40
N VAL A 33 1.90 -3.63 1.72
CA VAL A 33 0.71 -3.02 1.12
C VAL A 33 0.95 -2.66 -0.34
N PHE A 34 2.14 -2.17 -0.72
CA PHE A 34 2.46 -2.03 -2.15
C PHE A 34 2.38 -3.38 -2.86
N ASP A 35 3.01 -4.44 -2.33
CA ASP A 35 2.98 -5.77 -2.95
C ASP A 35 1.55 -6.34 -3.04
N PHE A 36 0.72 -6.09 -2.02
CA PHE A 36 -0.68 -6.45 -2.00
C PHE A 36 -1.46 -5.77 -3.12
N VAL A 37 -1.35 -4.43 -3.23
CA VAL A 37 -2.02 -3.65 -4.27
C VAL A 37 -1.48 -3.97 -5.67
N ASP A 38 -0.20 -4.32 -5.77
CA ASP A 38 0.42 -4.78 -7.02
C ASP A 38 -0.22 -6.10 -7.50
N ALA A 39 -0.40 -7.06 -6.58
CA ALA A 39 -1.07 -8.32 -6.88
C ALA A 39 -2.55 -8.12 -7.27
N LEU A 40 -3.26 -7.19 -6.63
CA LEU A 40 -4.63 -6.80 -7.02
C LEU A 40 -4.66 -6.24 -8.44
N SER A 41 -3.75 -5.33 -8.78
CA SER A 41 -3.67 -4.72 -10.12
C SER A 41 -3.42 -5.72 -11.25
N GLN A 42 -2.85 -6.88 -10.93
CA GLN A 42 -2.54 -7.96 -11.87
C GLN A 42 -3.66 -8.99 -11.97
N GLY A 43 -4.78 -8.82 -11.24
CA GLY A 43 -5.84 -9.82 -11.15
C GLY A 43 -5.40 -11.11 -10.44
N ASN A 44 -4.28 -11.07 -9.69
CA ASN A 44 -3.75 -12.26 -9.03
C ASN A 44 -4.37 -12.42 -7.63
N ALA A 45 -5.64 -12.86 -7.60
CA ALA A 45 -6.44 -13.05 -6.38
C ALA A 45 -5.69 -13.88 -5.33
N GLN A 46 -5.09 -14.99 -5.75
CA GLN A 46 -4.41 -15.94 -4.86
C GLN A 46 -3.20 -15.29 -4.18
N ARG A 47 -2.40 -14.51 -4.93
CA ARG A 47 -1.27 -13.78 -4.37
C ARG A 47 -1.73 -12.65 -3.47
N ALA A 48 -2.74 -11.88 -3.88
CA ALA A 48 -3.28 -10.79 -3.10
C ALA A 48 -3.82 -11.28 -1.74
N GLN A 49 -4.57 -12.39 -1.73
CA GLN A 49 -5.13 -12.94 -0.50
C GLN A 49 -4.04 -13.49 0.44
N LYS A 50 -3.00 -14.12 -0.10
CA LYS A 50 -1.84 -14.56 0.70
C LYS A 50 -1.10 -13.39 1.33
N LEU A 51 -0.96 -12.27 0.62
CA LEU A 51 -0.32 -11.06 1.15
C LEU A 51 -1.20 -10.38 2.20
N LEU A 52 -2.52 -10.33 1.98
CA LEU A 52 -3.47 -9.81 2.95
C LEU A 52 -3.40 -10.57 4.29
N HIS A 53 -3.46 -11.91 4.26
CA HIS A 53 -3.39 -12.69 5.50
C HIS A 53 -2.07 -12.47 6.26
N ARG A 54 -0.94 -12.40 5.55
CA ARG A 54 0.35 -12.06 6.18
C ARG A 54 0.36 -10.67 6.80
N LEU A 55 -0.32 -9.70 6.19
CA LEU A 55 -0.47 -8.36 6.74
C LEU A 55 -1.31 -8.41 8.02
N LEU A 56 -2.44 -9.14 8.01
CA LEU A 56 -3.32 -9.30 9.18
C LEU A 56 -2.68 -10.08 10.34
N GLU A 57 -1.69 -10.95 10.07
CA GLU A 57 -0.91 -11.62 11.11
C GLU A 57 0.01 -10.67 11.90
N ASN A 58 0.46 -9.58 11.25
CA ASN A 58 1.48 -8.68 11.80
C ASN A 58 0.96 -7.29 12.14
N GLU A 59 -0.19 -6.90 11.60
CA GLU A 59 -0.78 -5.56 11.73
C GLU A 59 -2.19 -5.63 12.31
N ASP A 60 -2.54 -4.62 13.10
CA ASP A 60 -3.93 -4.39 13.51
C ASP A 60 -4.81 -4.14 12.26
N PRO A 61 -6.00 -4.77 12.13
CA PRO A 61 -6.86 -4.62 10.96
C PRO A 61 -7.23 -3.18 10.62
N PHE A 62 -7.47 -2.31 11.61
CA PHE A 62 -7.80 -0.91 11.37
C PHE A 62 -6.60 -0.10 10.87
N SER A 63 -5.42 -0.42 11.38
CA SER A 63 -4.15 0.15 10.91
C SER A 63 -3.87 -0.26 9.47
N LEU A 64 -4.04 -1.54 9.15
CA LEU A 64 -3.94 -2.05 7.77
C LEU A 64 -4.95 -1.37 6.84
N TRP A 65 -6.20 -1.26 7.29
CA TRP A 65 -7.25 -0.56 6.55
C TRP A 65 -6.87 0.88 6.21
N GLY A 66 -6.37 1.64 7.20
CA GLY A 66 -5.88 2.99 6.99
C GLY A 66 -4.76 3.07 5.94
N MET A 67 -3.84 2.09 5.95
CA MET A 67 -2.77 2.00 4.94
C MET A 67 -3.31 1.72 3.54
N VAL A 68 -4.26 0.79 3.41
CA VAL A 68 -4.90 0.44 2.12
C VAL A 68 -5.66 1.64 1.55
N VAL A 69 -6.50 2.29 2.36
CA VAL A 69 -7.27 3.48 1.94
C VAL A 69 -6.33 4.61 1.51
N ARG A 70 -5.26 4.84 2.27
CA ARG A 70 -4.23 5.82 1.90
C ARG A 70 -3.58 5.47 0.56
N GLN A 71 -3.25 4.20 0.33
CA GLN A 71 -2.61 3.78 -0.91
C GLN A 71 -3.51 4.04 -2.13
N PHE A 72 -4.79 3.68 -2.07
CA PHE A 72 -5.72 3.97 -3.16
C PHE A 72 -5.93 5.47 -3.41
N ARG A 73 -5.92 6.29 -2.36
CA ARG A 73 -5.94 7.76 -2.51
C ARG A 73 -4.71 8.27 -3.27
N LEU A 74 -3.52 7.78 -2.93
CA LEU A 74 -2.29 8.14 -3.63
C LEU A 74 -2.32 7.68 -5.10
N LEU A 75 -2.91 6.51 -5.38
CA LEU A 75 -3.07 6.02 -6.75
C LEU A 75 -3.99 6.92 -7.58
N ILE A 76 -5.11 7.38 -7.03
CA ILE A 76 -6.02 8.32 -7.71
C ILE A 76 -5.27 9.61 -8.08
N GLN A 77 -4.60 10.22 -7.09
CA GLN A 77 -3.87 11.47 -7.31
C GLN A 77 -2.71 11.29 -8.31
N ALA A 78 -2.00 10.15 -8.23
CA ALA A 78 -0.95 9.84 -9.19
C ALA A 78 -1.51 9.61 -10.60
N ARG A 79 -2.65 8.92 -10.75
CA ARG A 79 -3.32 8.70 -12.03
C ARG A 79 -3.74 10.02 -12.67
N GLU A 80 -4.30 10.95 -11.89
CA GLU A 80 -4.68 12.29 -12.35
C GLU A 80 -3.48 13.06 -12.90
N ILE A 81 -2.35 13.04 -12.19
CA ILE A 81 -1.10 13.69 -12.64
C ILE A 81 -0.61 13.07 -13.95
N LEU A 82 -0.65 11.73 -14.06
CA LEU A 82 -0.22 11.01 -15.27
C LEU A 82 -1.12 11.30 -16.47
N ASP A 83 -2.44 11.41 -16.26
CA ASP A 83 -3.40 11.81 -17.30
C ASP A 83 -3.15 13.24 -17.78
N GLY A 84 -2.70 14.12 -16.88
CA GLY A 84 -2.20 15.46 -17.17
C GLY A 84 -0.82 15.52 -17.86
N ARG A 85 -0.26 14.38 -18.29
CA ARG A 85 1.09 14.23 -18.87
C ARG A 85 2.24 14.50 -17.89
N GLY A 86 1.97 14.46 -16.59
CA GLY A 86 3.01 14.49 -15.57
C GLY A 86 3.80 13.17 -15.50
N ASN A 87 4.85 13.16 -14.68
CA ASN A 87 5.70 11.98 -14.48
C ASN A 87 5.92 11.69 -12.98
N LYS A 88 6.76 10.70 -12.67
CA LYS A 88 7.04 10.28 -11.29
C LYS A 88 7.62 11.39 -10.39
N ASP A 89 8.36 12.33 -10.96
CA ASP A 89 8.94 13.46 -10.22
C ASP A 89 7.86 14.50 -9.90
N ASP A 90 6.90 14.69 -10.81
CA ASP A 90 5.72 15.52 -10.55
C ASP A 90 4.83 14.89 -9.48
N VAL A 91 4.66 13.57 -9.48
CA VAL A 91 3.98 12.82 -8.41
C VAL A 91 4.68 13.00 -7.07
N ALA A 92 6.01 12.85 -7.01
CA ALA A 92 6.78 13.05 -5.79
C ALA A 92 6.58 14.46 -5.22
N ARG A 93 6.65 15.47 -6.09
CA ARG A 93 6.51 16.88 -5.72
C ARG A 93 5.09 17.24 -5.28
N ALA A 94 4.09 16.87 -6.08
CA ALA A 94 2.69 17.21 -5.83
C ALA A 94 2.15 16.51 -4.58
N LEU A 95 2.52 15.24 -4.37
CA LEU A 95 2.04 14.46 -3.23
C LEU A 95 2.95 14.59 -1.99
N SER A 96 4.07 15.30 -2.10
CA SER A 96 5.06 15.45 -1.03
C SER A 96 5.49 14.11 -0.42
N VAL A 97 5.69 13.11 -1.28
CA VAL A 97 6.11 11.75 -0.89
C VAL A 97 7.56 11.50 -1.28
N HIS A 98 8.22 10.58 -0.57
CA HIS A 98 9.58 10.16 -0.89
C HIS A 98 9.68 9.60 -2.33
N PRO A 99 10.77 9.81 -3.08
CA PRO A 99 10.92 9.33 -4.46
C PRO A 99 10.61 7.84 -4.66
N PHE A 100 11.01 6.99 -3.71
CA PHE A 100 10.69 5.56 -3.75
C PHE A 100 9.18 5.28 -3.73
N VAL A 101 8.43 6.00 -2.89
CA VAL A 101 6.96 5.88 -2.82
C VAL A 101 6.32 6.41 -4.09
N ALA A 102 6.82 7.54 -4.61
CA ALA A 102 6.35 8.11 -5.88
C ALA A 102 6.57 7.13 -7.04
N GLU A 103 7.73 6.49 -7.12
CA GLU A 103 8.05 5.51 -8.15
C GLU A 103 7.12 4.29 -8.11
N LYS A 104 6.93 3.70 -6.92
CA LYS A 104 6.02 2.56 -6.73
C LYS A 104 4.57 2.94 -7.06
N THR A 105 4.10 4.07 -6.53
CA THR A 105 2.72 4.56 -6.76
C THR A 105 2.49 4.87 -8.23
N THR A 106 3.45 5.51 -8.91
CA THR A 106 3.39 5.78 -10.35
C THR A 106 3.34 4.50 -11.16
N GLY A 107 4.15 3.50 -10.82
CA GLY A 107 4.14 2.19 -11.49
C GLY A 107 2.81 1.47 -11.36
N GLN A 108 2.18 1.53 -10.18
CA GLN A 108 0.86 0.96 -9.92
C GLN A 108 -0.26 1.74 -10.61
N ALA A 109 -0.24 3.08 -10.53
CA ALA A 109 -1.27 3.94 -11.13
C ALA A 109 -1.37 3.79 -12.65
N ASN A 110 -0.25 3.45 -13.32
CA ASN A 110 -0.26 3.15 -14.76
C ASN A 110 -1.08 1.89 -15.13
N ARG A 111 -1.38 1.01 -14.17
CA ARG A 111 -2.14 -0.23 -14.41
C ARG A 111 -3.63 -0.10 -14.14
N PHE A 112 -4.06 1.02 -13.58
CA PHE A 112 -5.46 1.31 -13.34
C PHE A 112 -5.95 2.45 -14.23
N SER A 113 -7.21 2.39 -14.64
CA SER A 113 -7.93 3.57 -15.13
C SER A 113 -8.42 4.41 -13.94
N MET A 114 -8.68 5.70 -14.19
CA MET A 114 -9.29 6.56 -13.17
C MET A 114 -10.64 6.00 -12.69
N GLU A 115 -11.49 5.57 -13.63
CA GLU A 115 -12.79 4.96 -13.33
C GLU A 115 -12.67 3.73 -12.42
N ALA A 116 -11.69 2.86 -12.65
CA ALA A 116 -11.46 1.70 -11.80
C ALA A 116 -11.03 2.12 -10.38
N LEU A 117 -10.15 3.11 -10.25
CA LEU A 117 -9.72 3.62 -8.94
C LEU A 117 -10.87 4.26 -8.17
N GLU A 118 -11.71 5.05 -8.84
CA GLU A 118 -12.92 5.64 -8.24
C GLU A 118 -13.91 4.56 -7.78
N GLY A 119 -14.14 3.53 -8.60
CA GLY A 119 -14.99 2.40 -8.22
C GLY A 119 -14.47 1.66 -6.98
N ILE A 120 -13.16 1.38 -6.94
CA ILE A 120 -12.52 0.77 -5.77
C ILE A 120 -12.68 1.68 -4.54
N TYR A 121 -12.45 2.98 -4.69
CA TYR A 121 -12.49 3.91 -3.56
C TYR A 121 -13.90 4.08 -2.99
N HIS A 122 -14.94 4.06 -3.84
CA HIS A 122 -16.33 3.98 -3.38
C HIS A 122 -16.62 2.67 -2.65
N ARG A 123 -16.07 1.54 -3.11
CA ARG A 123 -16.22 0.26 -2.41
C ARG A 123 -15.57 0.29 -1.04
N LEU A 124 -14.39 0.91 -0.92
CA LEU A 124 -13.74 1.10 0.38
C LEU A 124 -14.62 1.93 1.32
N LEU A 125 -15.27 2.98 0.84
CA LEU A 125 -16.21 3.77 1.64
C LEU A 125 -17.39 2.94 2.16
N GLN A 126 -17.99 2.10 1.31
CA GLN A 126 -19.08 1.21 1.72
C GLN A 126 -18.65 0.22 2.81
N ILE A 127 -17.43 -0.33 2.71
CA ILE A 127 -16.88 -1.22 3.74
C ILE A 127 -16.73 -0.47 5.07
N ASP A 128 -16.20 0.76 5.04
CA ASP A 128 -16.04 1.58 6.26
C ASP A 128 -17.39 1.81 6.97
N GLU A 129 -18.46 2.07 6.22
CA GLU A 129 -19.82 2.21 6.76
C GLU A 129 -20.35 0.89 7.36
N GLN A 130 -20.16 -0.23 6.67
CA GLN A 130 -20.59 -1.55 7.13
C GLN A 130 -19.87 -1.99 8.42
N VAL A 131 -18.56 -1.70 8.51
CA VAL A 131 -17.76 -2.00 9.70
C VAL A 131 -18.17 -1.11 10.88
N LYS A 132 -18.39 0.19 10.64
CA LYS A 132 -18.84 1.13 11.70
C LYS A 132 -20.25 0.85 12.23
N THR A 133 -21.08 0.17 11.45
CA THR A 133 -22.42 -0.26 11.84
C THR A 133 -22.44 -1.71 12.37
N SER A 134 -21.27 -2.31 12.60
CA SER A 134 -21.10 -3.69 13.09
C SER A 134 -21.79 -4.76 12.23
N GLN A 135 -21.99 -4.48 10.94
CA GLN A 135 -22.60 -5.43 9.99
C GLN A 135 -21.62 -6.51 9.54
N ILE A 136 -20.32 -6.19 9.51
CA ILE A 136 -19.25 -7.07 9.06
C ILE A 136 -17.98 -6.79 9.85
N THR A 137 -17.16 -7.81 10.07
CA THR A 137 -15.82 -7.64 10.63
C THR A 137 -14.84 -7.20 9.53
N LEU A 138 -13.84 -6.41 9.89
CA LEU A 138 -12.95 -5.75 8.92
C LEU A 138 -12.05 -6.73 8.16
N ASP A 139 -11.64 -7.82 8.81
CA ASP A 139 -10.95 -8.96 8.20
C ASP A 139 -11.77 -9.60 7.07
N LEU A 140 -13.04 -9.93 7.35
CA LEU A 140 -13.95 -10.52 6.36
C LEU A 140 -14.26 -9.55 5.21
N ALA A 141 -14.39 -8.26 5.52
CA ALA A 141 -14.59 -7.24 4.50
C ALA A 141 -13.37 -7.11 3.56
N LEU A 142 -12.16 -7.16 4.12
CA LEU A 142 -10.92 -7.15 3.35
C LEU A 142 -10.77 -8.41 2.47
N ASP A 143 -11.12 -9.59 2.98
CA ASP A 143 -11.14 -10.82 2.18
C ASP A 143 -12.10 -10.71 1.00
N THR A 144 -13.30 -10.20 1.25
CA THR A 144 -14.33 -10.02 0.22
C THR A 144 -13.86 -9.02 -0.85
N LEU A 145 -13.21 -7.94 -0.43
CA LEU A 145 -12.63 -6.95 -1.34
C LEU A 145 -11.63 -7.59 -2.32
N VAL A 146 -10.75 -8.47 -1.85
CA VAL A 146 -9.78 -9.13 -2.73
C VAL A 146 -10.46 -9.97 -3.80
N VAL A 147 -11.53 -10.70 -3.43
CA VAL A 147 -12.29 -11.56 -4.34
C VAL A 147 -13.08 -10.75 -5.36
N GLU A 148 -13.59 -9.58 -4.97
CA GLU A 148 -14.32 -8.68 -5.86
C GLU A 148 -13.40 -8.00 -6.87
N LEU A 149 -12.23 -7.54 -6.44
CA LEU A 149 -11.30 -6.76 -7.26
C LEU A 149 -10.40 -7.61 -8.17
N ALA A 150 -10.26 -8.90 -7.89
CA ALA A 150 -9.45 -9.80 -8.70
C ALA A 150 -10.24 -10.52 -9.82
N ARG A 151 -11.40 -9.96 -10.21
CA ARG A 151 -12.23 -10.45 -11.31
C ARG A 151 -11.89 -9.79 -12.65
#